data_AF-A0A1Z8NAW1-F1
#
_entry.id   AF-A0A1Z8NAW1-F1
#
_cell.length_a   1.000
_cell.length_b   1.000
_cell.length_c   1.000
_cell.angle_alpha   90.00
_cell.angle_beta   90.00
_cell.angle_gamma   90.00
#
_symmetry.space_group_name_H-M   'P 1'
#
loop_
_entity.id
_entity.type
_entity.pdbx_description
1 polymer ?
#
loop_
_entity_poly.entity_id
_entity_poly.type
_entity_poly.pdbx_seq_one_letter_code
_entity_poly.pdbx_strand_id
1 'polypeptide(L)'
;MKVSDNTSIDMPIRNLLSIVAAVAVGVWAYFGVVSRITSIETSLVLAEKDLEKNTEFRIKWPRGEMGSLPADNEQYMLLEFMAEQVESMQEEMESMMSNTVNINFLKDQVLKLQQDVESLKDKVRENKNGTSH
;
A
#
# COMPACT_ATOMS: atom_id res chain seq x y z
N MET A 1 -50.83 27.45 69.74
CA MET A 1 -49.65 26.85 69.09
C MET A 1 -49.08 27.90 68.13
N LYS A 2 -48.06 28.65 68.56
CA LYS A 2 -47.34 29.61 67.70
C LYS A 2 -46.06 28.90 67.25
N VAL A 3 -46.00 28.59 65.96
CA VAL A 3 -44.78 28.10 65.31
C VAL A 3 -43.80 29.27 65.26
N SER A 4 -42.58 29.02 65.75
CA SER A 4 -41.50 29.98 65.82
C SER A 4 -40.77 30.04 64.48
N ASP A 5 -41.09 31.03 63.64
CA ASP A 5 -40.39 31.37 62.40
C ASP A 5 -39.16 32.26 62.64
N ASN A 6 -38.37 32.00 63.68
CA ASN A 6 -37.22 32.84 64.03
C ASN A 6 -36.01 32.07 64.57
N THR A 7 -35.68 30.96 63.93
CA THR A 7 -34.25 30.66 63.71
C THR A 7 -33.93 31.09 62.28
N SER A 8 -33.94 32.41 62.10
CA SER A 8 -33.12 33.05 61.10
C SER A 8 -31.70 32.55 61.37
N ILE A 9 -31.15 31.75 60.46
CA ILE A 9 -29.74 31.39 60.48
C ILE A 9 -29.00 32.73 60.35
N ASP A 10 -28.64 33.34 61.47
CA ASP A 10 -27.85 34.58 61.58
C ASP A 10 -26.38 34.30 61.25
N MET A 11 -26.13 33.49 60.21
CA MET A 11 -24.80 33.42 59.64
C MET A 11 -24.66 34.55 58.63
N PRO A 12 -23.59 35.37 58.71
CA PRO A 12 -23.31 36.39 57.73
C PRO A 12 -23.36 35.77 56.33
N ILE A 13 -24.16 36.33 55.41
CA ILE A 13 -24.36 35.81 54.04
C ILE A 13 -23.01 35.57 53.33
N ARG A 14 -21.98 36.36 53.69
CA ARG A 14 -20.60 36.18 53.22
C ARG A 14 -20.01 34.81 53.57
N ASN A 15 -20.26 34.29 54.77
CA ASN A 15 -19.77 32.98 55.21
C ASN A 15 -20.50 31.83 54.49
N LEU A 16 -21.80 32.00 54.24
CA LEU A 16 -22.57 31.02 53.48
C LEU A 16 -22.12 30.97 52.01
N LEU A 17 -21.94 32.14 51.38
CA LEU A 17 -21.41 32.24 50.02
C LEU A 17 -19.98 31.68 49.91
N SER A 18 -19.11 31.90 50.90
CA SER A 18 -17.76 31.33 50.87
C SER A 18 -17.76 29.80 50.96
N ILE A 19 -18.68 29.21 51.74
CA ILE A 19 -18.81 27.74 51.82
C ILE A 19 -19.31 27.19 50.48
N VAL A 20 -20.33 27.81 49.88
CA VAL A 20 -20.85 27.38 48.56
C VAL A 20 -19.78 27.51 47.48
N ALA A 21 -19.03 28.61 47.45
CA ALA A 21 -17.94 28.81 46.51
C ALA A 21 -16.80 27.78 46.71
N ALA A 22 -16.43 27.49 47.96
CA ALA A 22 -15.42 26.49 48.27
C ALA A 22 -15.84 25.07 47.82
N VAL A 23 -17.11 24.71 48.04
CA VAL A 23 -17.67 23.42 47.57
C VAL A 23 -17.70 23.37 46.04
N ALA A 24 -18.08 24.44 45.36
CA ALA A 24 -18.11 24.50 43.90
C ALA A 24 -16.72 24.29 43.28
N VAL A 25 -15.68 24.94 43.84
CA VAL A 25 -14.29 24.73 43.39
C VAL A 25 -13.80 23.31 43.69
N GLY A 26 -14.18 22.74 44.84
CA GLY A 26 -13.85 21.37 45.20
C GLY A 26 -14.43 20.34 44.23
N VAL A 27 -15.71 20.51 43.87
CA VAL A 27 -16.40 19.64 42.89
C VAL A 27 -15.77 19.81 41.50
N TRP A 28 -15.48 21.03 41.06
CA TRP A 28 -14.83 21.29 39.78
C TRP A 28 -13.43 20.64 39.70
N ALA A 29 -12.61 20.81 40.73
CA ALA A 29 -11.28 20.20 40.80
C ALA A 29 -11.35 18.67 40.81
N TYR A 30 -12.30 18.09 41.56
CA TYR A 30 -12.51 16.64 41.60
C TYR A 30 -12.86 16.08 40.22
N PHE A 31 -13.83 16.67 39.52
CA PHE A 31 -14.19 16.23 38.16
C PHE A 31 -13.07 16.46 37.14
N GLY A 32 -12.30 17.54 37.28
CA GLY A 32 -11.11 17.79 36.45
C GLY A 32 -10.06 16.70 36.61
N VAL A 33 -9.76 16.29 37.85
CA VAL A 33 -8.80 15.21 38.12
C VAL A 33 -9.33 13.86 37.64
N VAL A 34 -10.58 13.53 37.96
CA VAL A 34 -11.18 12.24 37.57
C VAL A 34 -11.22 12.09 36.06
N SER A 35 -11.66 13.11 35.32
CA SER A 35 -11.70 13.04 33.84
C SER A 35 -10.32 12.82 33.23
N ARG A 36 -9.28 13.44 33.80
CA ARG A 36 -7.90 13.23 33.36
C ARG A 36 -7.40 11.83 33.66
N ILE A 37 -7.69 11.29 34.84
CA ILE A 37 -7.33 9.91 35.22
C ILE A 37 -8.00 8.92 34.27
N THR A 38 -9.31 9.06 34.03
CA THR A 38 -10.03 8.16 33.11
C THR A 38 -9.48 8.21 31.68
N SER A 39 -9.06 9.38 31.20
CA SER A 39 -8.40 9.51 29.90
C SER A 39 -7.05 8.79 29.88
N ILE A 40 -6.24 8.94 30.94
CA ILE A 40 -4.92 8.29 31.05
C ILE A 40 -5.09 6.77 31.13
N GLU A 41 -6.04 6.30 31.93
CA GLU A 41 -6.35 4.88 32.08
C GLU A 41 -6.79 4.26 30.76
N THR A 42 -7.64 4.95 29.99
CA THR A 42 -8.05 4.50 28.65
C THR A 42 -6.84 4.42 27.70
N SER A 43 -5.97 5.43 27.71
CA SER A 43 -4.73 5.41 26.90
C SER A 43 -3.79 4.29 27.31
N LEU A 44 -3.67 4.00 28.60
CA LEU A 44 -2.84 2.91 29.12
C LEU A 44 -3.38 1.55 28.66
N VAL A 45 -4.67 1.31 28.79
CA VAL A 45 -5.32 0.06 28.35
C VAL A 45 -5.15 -0.15 26.84
N LEU A 46 -5.25 0.92 26.04
CA LEU A 46 -4.98 0.85 24.60
C LEU A 46 -3.51 0.49 24.33
N ALA A 47 -2.57 1.16 25.01
CA ALA A 47 -1.14 0.90 24.85
C ALA A 47 -0.73 -0.52 25.27
N GLU A 48 -1.31 -1.06 26.35
CA GLU A 48 -1.10 -2.44 26.79
C GLU A 48 -1.60 -3.44 25.74
N LYS A 49 -2.80 -3.23 25.20
CA LYS A 49 -3.35 -4.07 24.13
C LYS A 49 -2.50 -4.00 22.86
N ASP A 50 -1.98 -2.82 22.52
CA ASP A 50 -1.11 -2.65 21.36
C ASP A 50 0.22 -3.40 21.56
N LEU A 51 0.78 -3.38 22.77
CA LEU A 51 2.00 -4.11 23.10
C LEU A 51 1.79 -5.64 23.05
N GLU A 52 0.66 -6.12 23.56
CA GLU A 52 0.28 -7.53 23.50
C GLU A 52 0.11 -7.99 22.05
N LYS A 53 -0.67 -7.26 21.24
CA LYS A 53 -0.85 -7.55 19.82
C LYS A 53 0.45 -7.45 19.03
N ASN A 54 1.33 -6.49 19.33
CA ASN A 54 2.63 -6.38 18.69
C ASN A 54 3.53 -7.58 19.02
N THR A 55 3.51 -8.02 20.28
CA THR A 55 4.24 -9.21 20.72
C THR A 55 3.68 -10.47 20.05
N GLU A 56 2.36 -10.59 19.99
CA GLU A 56 1.68 -11.67 19.29
C GLU A 56 2.03 -11.68 17.79
N PHE A 57 1.97 -10.53 17.12
CA PHE A 57 2.39 -10.38 15.72
C PHE A 57 3.84 -10.83 15.55
N ARG A 58 4.77 -10.29 16.34
CA ARG A 58 6.21 -10.60 16.23
C ARG A 58 6.50 -12.09 16.42
N ILE A 59 5.73 -12.80 17.25
CA ILE A 59 5.91 -14.23 17.50
C ILE A 59 5.21 -15.07 16.43
N LYS A 60 3.94 -14.78 16.12
CA LYS A 60 3.12 -15.63 15.25
C LYS A 60 3.37 -15.39 13.77
N TRP A 61 3.76 -14.17 13.39
CA TRP A 61 4.01 -13.81 11.99
C TRP A 61 5.13 -14.65 11.35
N PRO A 62 6.35 -14.74 11.92
CA PRO A 62 7.39 -15.60 11.34
C PRO A 62 7.04 -17.09 11.41
N ARG A 63 6.12 -17.47 12.30
CA ARG A 63 5.70 -18.86 12.51
C ARG A 63 4.52 -19.28 11.62
N GLY A 64 3.92 -18.35 10.86
CA GLY A 64 2.75 -18.62 10.00
C GLY A 64 1.45 -18.92 10.75
N GLU A 65 1.41 -18.71 12.08
CA GLU A 65 0.25 -19.02 12.93
C GLU A 65 -0.82 -17.91 12.90
N MET A 66 -0.54 -16.78 12.23
CA MET A 66 -1.43 -15.61 12.16
C MET A 66 -2.37 -15.64 10.95
N GLY A 67 -2.28 -16.67 10.10
CA GLY A 67 -2.97 -16.74 8.81
C GLY A 67 -2.41 -15.74 7.80
N SER A 68 -3.07 -15.58 6.67
CA SER A 68 -2.73 -14.51 5.72
C SER A 68 -3.42 -13.21 6.14
N LEU A 69 -2.63 -12.17 6.36
CA LEU A 69 -3.21 -10.85 6.58
C LEU A 69 -3.89 -10.38 5.29
N PRO A 70 -4.96 -9.56 5.36
CA PRO A 70 -5.60 -9.02 4.16
C PRO A 70 -4.61 -8.33 3.20
N ALA A 71 -3.62 -7.62 3.76
CA ALA A 71 -2.56 -6.98 3.00
C ALA A 71 -1.65 -7.98 2.26
N ASP A 72 -1.44 -9.18 2.81
CA ASP A 72 -0.70 -10.23 2.12
C ASP A 72 -1.50 -10.78 0.95
N ASN A 73 -2.81 -10.99 1.13
CA ASN A 73 -3.65 -11.49 0.04
C ASN A 73 -3.65 -10.52 -1.16
N GLU A 74 -3.67 -9.21 -0.90
CA GLU A 74 -3.52 -8.19 -1.94
C GLU A 74 -2.13 -8.22 -2.58
N GLN A 75 -1.07 -8.38 -1.78
CA GLN A 75 0.30 -8.51 -2.29
C GLN A 75 0.48 -9.78 -3.14
N TYR A 76 -0.08 -10.91 -2.72
CA TYR A 76 -0.05 -12.16 -3.49
C TYR A 76 -0.80 -12.02 -4.80
N MET A 77 -1.95 -11.33 -4.81
CA MET A 77 -2.70 -11.04 -6.05
C MET A 77 -1.87 -10.17 -7.00
N LEU A 78 -1.20 -9.13 -6.48
CA LEU A 78 -0.32 -8.29 -7.29
C LEU A 78 0.88 -9.08 -7.82
N LEU A 79 1.45 -9.95 -7.00
CA LEU A 79 2.58 -10.79 -7.40
C LEU A 79 2.18 -11.75 -8.52
N GLU A 80 1.00 -12.37 -8.42
CA GLU A 80 0.45 -13.23 -9.46
C GLU A 80 0.25 -12.46 -10.78
N PHE A 81 -0.35 -11.27 -10.72
CA PHE A 81 -0.53 -10.42 -11.90
C PHE A 81 0.80 -9.97 -12.51
N MET A 82 1.83 -9.75 -11.69
CA MET A 82 3.18 -9.45 -12.18
C MET A 82 3.83 -10.68 -12.83
N ALA A 83 3.62 -11.88 -12.27
CA ALA A 83 4.12 -13.12 -12.85
C ALA A 83 3.52 -13.38 -14.24
N GLU A 84 2.20 -13.19 -14.39
CA GLU A 84 1.50 -13.32 -15.69
C GLU A 84 2.03 -12.34 -16.75
N GLN A 85 2.31 -11.09 -16.36
CA GLN A 85 2.93 -10.12 -17.26
C GLN A 85 4.35 -10.53 -17.66
N VAL A 86 5.13 -11.07 -16.73
CA VAL A 86 6.48 -11.55 -16.99
C VAL A 86 6.48 -12.77 -17.92
N GLU A 87 5.52 -13.67 -17.77
CA GLU A 87 5.32 -14.81 -18.68
C GLU A 87 4.95 -14.34 -20.09
N SER A 88 3.99 -13.42 -20.20
CA SER A 88 3.59 -12.82 -21.48
C SER A 88 4.78 -12.14 -22.19
N MET A 89 5.62 -11.40 -21.44
CA MET A 89 6.83 -10.80 -21.99
C MET A 89 7.86 -11.84 -22.45
N GLN A 90 7.97 -12.98 -21.75
CA GLN A 90 8.87 -14.07 -22.18
C GLN A 90 8.39 -14.69 -23.49
N GLU A 91 7.10 -14.96 -23.64
CA GLU A 91 6.53 -15.49 -24.89
C GLU A 91 6.75 -14.52 -26.08
N GLU A 92 6.52 -13.22 -25.87
CA GLU A 92 6.79 -12.21 -26.88
C GLU A 92 8.27 -12.17 -27.27
N MET A 93 9.18 -12.28 -26.28
CA MET A 93 10.62 -12.29 -26.51
C MET A 93 11.07 -13.52 -27.32
N GLU A 94 10.53 -14.70 -27.02
CA GLU A 94 10.80 -15.91 -27.80
C GLU A 94 10.30 -15.80 -29.25
N SER A 95 9.09 -15.25 -29.43
CA SER A 95 8.54 -14.96 -30.76
C SER A 95 9.40 -13.97 -31.55
N MET A 96 9.84 -12.88 -30.90
CA MET A 96 10.75 -11.90 -31.49
C MET A 96 12.10 -12.50 -31.89
N MET A 97 12.65 -13.42 -31.10
CA MET A 97 13.89 -14.12 -31.42
C MET A 97 13.72 -14.99 -32.68
N SER A 98 12.63 -15.75 -32.78
CA SER A 98 12.31 -16.54 -33.97
C SER A 98 12.15 -15.65 -35.21
N ASN A 99 11.43 -14.54 -35.09
CA ASN A 99 11.28 -13.55 -36.16
C ASN A 99 12.63 -12.96 -36.58
N THR A 100 13.51 -12.66 -35.62
CA THR A 100 14.85 -12.12 -35.90
C THR A 100 15.69 -13.11 -36.72
N VAL A 101 15.67 -14.39 -36.38
CA VAL A 101 16.37 -15.43 -37.14
C VAL A 101 15.81 -15.54 -38.57
N ASN A 102 14.48 -15.55 -38.70
CA ASN A 102 13.83 -15.62 -40.01
C ASN A 102 14.16 -14.38 -40.87
N ILE A 103 14.16 -13.18 -40.29
CA ILE A 103 14.52 -11.94 -40.97
C ILE A 103 15.98 -12.00 -41.45
N ASN A 104 16.91 -12.47 -40.61
CA ASN A 104 18.31 -12.63 -41.01
C ASN A 104 18.46 -13.63 -42.16
N PHE A 105 17.75 -14.76 -42.11
CA PHE A 105 17.75 -15.74 -43.20
C PHE A 105 17.16 -15.17 -44.51
N LEU A 106 16.05 -14.43 -44.43
CA LEU A 106 15.46 -13.76 -45.59
C LEU A 106 16.40 -12.70 -46.17
N LYS A 107 17.09 -11.95 -45.30
CA LYS A 107 18.10 -10.96 -45.73
C LYS A 107 19.21 -11.63 -46.53
N ASP A 108 19.75 -12.76 -46.06
CA ASP A 108 20.80 -13.50 -46.77
C ASP A 108 20.32 -14.05 -48.12
N GLN A 109 19.09 -14.55 -48.18
CA GLN A 109 18.50 -14.99 -49.45
C GLN A 109 18.30 -13.84 -50.44
N VAL A 110 17.84 -12.67 -49.96
CA VAL A 110 17.70 -11.48 -50.80
C VAL A 110 19.06 -11.03 -51.35
N LEU A 111 20.13 -11.09 -50.54
CA LEU A 111 21.48 -10.77 -51.00
C LEU A 111 21.96 -11.73 -52.10
N LYS A 112 21.72 -13.04 -51.96
CA LYS A 112 22.03 -14.03 -53.00
C LYS A 112 21.23 -13.77 -54.28
N LEU A 113 19.93 -13.52 -54.16
CA LEU A 113 19.07 -13.19 -55.31
C LEU A 113 19.56 -11.93 -56.03
N GLN A 114 20.01 -10.90 -55.31
CA GLN A 114 20.58 -9.71 -55.92
C GLN A 114 21.86 -10.02 -56.70
N GLN A 115 22.75 -10.88 -56.17
CA GLN A 115 23.95 -11.33 -56.89
C GLN A 115 23.61 -12.14 -58.14
N ASP A 116 22.65 -13.06 -58.04
CA ASP A 116 22.20 -13.88 -59.16
C ASP A 116 21.57 -13.02 -60.26
N VAL A 117 20.78 -12.00 -59.89
CA VAL A 117 20.20 -11.03 -60.83
C VAL A 117 21.28 -10.23 -61.55
N GLU A 118 22.33 -9.77 -60.85
CA GLU A 118 23.43 -9.03 -61.50
C GLU A 118 24.21 -9.93 -62.46
N SER A 119 24.50 -11.18 -62.06
CA SER A 119 25.12 -12.19 -62.93
C SER A 119 24.29 -12.49 -64.19
N LEU A 120 22.97 -12.63 -64.06
CA LEU A 120 22.07 -12.82 -65.20
C LEU A 120 22.05 -11.59 -66.12
N LYS A 121 22.02 -10.39 -65.55
CA LYS A 121 22.06 -9.13 -66.30
C LYS A 121 23.35 -8.97 -67.10
N ASP A 122 24.49 -9.34 -66.53
CA ASP A 122 25.78 -9.32 -67.23
C ASP A 122 25.82 -10.35 -68.36
N LYS A 123 25.36 -11.58 -68.13
CA LYS A 123 25.21 -12.59 -69.21
C LYS A 123 24.28 -12.13 -70.34
N VAL A 124 23.18 -11.45 -70.01
CA VAL A 124 22.26 -10.89 -71.02
C VAL A 124 22.92 -9.74 -71.79
N ARG A 125 23.75 -8.92 -71.15
CA ARG A 125 24.55 -7.88 -71.83
C ARG A 125 25.57 -8.47 -72.79
N GLU A 126 26.29 -9.51 -72.36
CA GLU A 126 27.25 -10.23 -73.23
C GLU A 126 26.54 -10.85 -74.45
N ASN A 127 25.40 -11.51 -74.26
CA ASN A 127 24.64 -12.11 -75.36
C ASN A 127 24.11 -11.08 -76.37
N LYS A 128 23.69 -9.89 -75.92
CA LYS A 128 23.23 -8.81 -76.82
C LYS A 128 24.37 -8.21 -77.66
N ASN A 129 25.61 -8.26 -77.18
CA ASN A 129 26.78 -7.81 -77.94
C ASN A 129 27.29 -8.87 -78.96
N GLY A 130 26.80 -10.11 -78.88
CA GLY A 130 27.16 -11.21 -79.79
C GLY A 130 26.28 -11.37 -81.03
N THR A 131 25.13 -10.70 -81.11
CA THR A 131 24.15 -10.84 -82.22
C THR A 131 24.21 -9.71 -83.26
N SER A 132 25.39 -9.15 -83.50
CA SER A 132 25.65 -8.25 -84.64
C SER A 132 26.54 -8.96 -85.67
N HIS A 133 25.99 -9.98 -86.32
CA HIS A 133 26.47 -10.51 -87.59
C HIS A 133 25.30 -11.03 -88.41
#